data_AF-A0A7W1HQS0-F1
#
_entry.id   AF-A0A7W1HQS0-F1
#
_cell.length_a   1.000
_cell.length_b   1.000
_cell.length_c   1.000
_cell.angle_alpha   90.00
_cell.angle_beta   90.00
_cell.angle_gamma   90.00
#
_symmetry.space_group_name_H-M   'P 1'
#
loop_
_entity.id
_entity.type
_entity.pdbx_description
1 polymer ?
#
loop_
_entity_poly.entity_id
_entity_poly.type
_entity_poly.pdbx_seq_one_letter_code
_entity_poly.pdbx_strand_id
1 'polypeptide(L)' 'YWEALHPYSAGGAYVNFMMEEGQDRVRATYRENYDRLVEVKNKYDPNNFFRVNQNIEPAV' A
#
# COMPACT_ATOMS: atom_id res chain seq x y z
N TYR A 1 1.38 14.65 17.55
CA TYR A 1 2.82 14.61 17.20
C TYR A 1 3.02 14.36 15.70
N TRP A 2 2.40 13.32 15.14
CA TRP A 2 2.45 12.99 13.70
C TRP A 2 2.01 14.14 12.76
N GLU A 3 0.86 14.77 13.02
CA GLU A 3 0.33 15.85 12.16
C GLU A 3 1.24 17.08 12.06
N ALA A 4 2.02 17.38 13.10
CA ALA A 4 2.90 18.56 13.12
C ALA A 4 4.16 18.40 12.25
N LEU A 5 4.58 17.15 11.99
CA LEU A 5 5.77 16.82 11.21
C LEU A 5 5.44 16.42 9.76
N HIS A 6 4.19 16.03 9.51
CA HIS A 6 3.70 15.61 8.19
C HIS A 6 3.98 16.62 7.05
N PRO A 7 3.87 17.95 7.24
CA PRO A 7 4.16 18.93 6.17
C PRO A 7 5.62 18.98 5.71
N TYR A 8 6.56 18.50 6.54
CA TYR A 8 7.99 18.46 6.23
C TYR A 8 8.45 17.09 5.71
N SER A 9 7.54 16.12 5.64
CA SER A 9 7.82 14.80 5.10
C SER A 9 7.67 14.79 3.58
N ALA A 10 8.38 13.91 2.87
CA ALA A 10 8.35 13.82 1.41
C ALA A 10 7.02 13.30 0.82
N GLY A 11 5.91 13.33 1.58
CA GLY A 11 4.60 12.87 1.14
C GLY A 11 4.56 11.38 0.78
N GLY A 12 5.46 10.59 1.37
CA GLY A 12 5.55 9.15 1.15
C GLY A 12 5.93 8.45 2.45
N ALA A 13 5.25 7.35 2.75
CA ALA A 13 5.59 6.48 3.85
C ALA A 13 6.44 5.31 3.34
N TYR A 14 7.44 4.89 4.09
CA TYR A 14 8.12 3.63 3.80
C TYR A 14 7.19 2.49 4.21
N VAL A 15 6.92 1.54 3.31
CA VAL A 15 5.92 0.48 3.51
C VAL A 15 6.16 -0.30 4.82
N ASN A 16 7.42 -0.56 5.18
CA ASN A 16 7.75 -1.30 6.41
C ASN A 16 7.64 -0.46 7.70
N PHE A 17 7.43 0.85 7.59
CA PHE A 17 7.10 1.73 8.71
C PHE A 17 5.62 2.14 8.72
N MET A 18 4.80 1.65 7.79
CA MET A 18 3.35 1.86 7.83
C MET A 18 2.72 0.97 8.90
N MET A 19 1.92 1.59 9.75
CA MET A 19 1.01 0.89 10.68
C MET A 19 -0.31 0.58 9.94
N GLU A 20 -1.38 0.29 10.67
CA GLU A 20 -2.71 0.05 10.10
C GLU A 20 -3.34 1.37 9.59
N GLU A 21 -2.94 1.76 8.38
CA GLU A 21 -3.24 3.08 7.83
C GLU A 21 -4.30 3.08 6.71
N GLY A 22 -4.94 1.93 6.50
CA GLY A 22 -6.02 1.75 5.52
C GLY A 22 -5.53 1.65 4.07
N GLN A 23 -6.43 1.19 3.19
CA GLN A 23 -6.13 0.92 1.77
C GLN A 23 -5.68 2.17 1.00
N ASP A 24 -6.22 3.34 1.33
CA ASP A 24 -5.89 4.59 0.64
C ASP A 24 -4.42 5.01 0.83
N ARG A 25 -3.85 4.77 2.02
CA ARG A 25 -2.41 5.03 2.26
C ARG A 25 -1.51 3.98 1.63
N VAL A 26 -1.96 2.73 1.54
CA VAL A 26 -1.23 1.68 0.80
C VAL A 26 -1.13 2.06 -0.68
N ARG A 27 -2.26 2.48 -1.30
CA ARG A 27 -2.28 2.99 -2.68
C ARG A 27 -1.39 4.21 -2.88
N ALA A 28 -1.51 5.21 -2.01
CA ALA A 28 -0.71 6.43 -2.08
C ALA A 28 0.80 6.18 -1.92
N THR A 29 1.19 5.13 -1.19
CA THR A 29 2.58 4.75 -0.98
C THR A 29 3.19 4.11 -2.24
N TYR A 30 2.45 3.24 -2.92
CA TYR A 30 2.94 2.60 -4.14
C TYR A 30 2.84 3.48 -5.39
N ARG A 31 2.01 4.54 -5.37
CA ARG A 31 1.83 5.50 -6.46
C ARG A 31 1.57 4.77 -7.79
N GLU A 32 2.28 5.15 -8.85
CA GLU A 32 2.17 4.58 -10.21
C GLU A 32 2.49 3.08 -10.27
N ASN A 33 3.19 2.51 -9.27
CA ASN A 33 3.49 1.08 -9.24
C ASN A 33 2.32 0.22 -8.75
N TYR A 34 1.28 0.82 -8.16
CA TYR A 34 0.18 0.06 -7.58
C TYR A 34 -0.51 -0.83 -8.61
N ASP A 35 -0.83 -0.29 -9.79
CA ASP A 35 -1.55 -1.02 -10.84
C ASP A 35 -0.76 -2.25 -11.33
N ARG A 36 0.56 -2.08 -11.52
CA ARG A 36 1.45 -3.19 -11.88
C ARG A 36 1.50 -4.27 -10.79
N LEU A 37 1.45 -3.88 -9.52
CA LEU A 37 1.45 -4.85 -8.43
C LEU A 37 0.10 -5.56 -8.32
N VAL A 38 -1.02 -4.90 -8.64
CA VAL A 38 -2.33 -5.54 -8.77
C VAL A 38 -2.30 -6.60 -9.87
N GLU A 39 -1.72 -6.32 -11.05
CA GLU A 39 -1.55 -7.33 -12.12
C GLU A 39 -0.77 -8.56 -11.65
N VAL A 40 0.31 -8.35 -10.90
CA VAL A 40 1.11 -9.44 -10.32
C VAL A 40 0.28 -10.21 -9.27
N LYS A 41 -0.42 -9.51 -8.38
CA LYS A 41 -1.29 -10.12 -7.36
C LYS A 41 -2.41 -10.95 -7.99
N ASN A 42 -3.04 -10.46 -9.06
CA ASN A 42 -4.05 -11.19 -9.82
C ASN A 42 -3.51 -12.50 -10.41
N LYS A 43 -2.25 -12.50 -10.87
CA LYS A 43 -1.61 -13.68 -11.45
C LYS A 43 -1.21 -14.73 -10.41
N TYR A 44 -0.72 -14.30 -9.24
CA TYR A 44 -0.07 -15.20 -8.27
C TYR A 44 -0.87 -15.45 -6.99
N ASP A 45 -1.79 -14.55 -6.61
CA ASP A 45 -2.65 -14.65 -5.43
C ASP A 45 -4.04 -14.04 -5.67
N PRO A 46 -4.81 -14.57 -6.66
CA PRO A 46 -6.14 -14.04 -7.01
C PRO A 46 -7.15 -14.15 -5.86
N ASN A 47 -6.97 -15.11 -4.95
CA ASN A 47 -7.84 -15.31 -3.79
C ASN A 47 -7.42 -14.46 -2.58
N ASN A 48 -6.37 -13.63 -2.72
CA ASN A 48 -5.85 -12.78 -1.66
C ASN A 48 -5.51 -13.55 -0.37
N PHE A 49 -4.94 -14.75 -0.50
CA PHE A 49 -4.58 -15.62 0.61
C PHE A 49 -3.54 -14.93 1.51
N PHE A 50 -2.55 -14.25 0.90
CA PHE A 50 -1.54 -13.50 1.62
C PHE A 50 -1.97 -12.05 1.84
N ARG A 51 -2.81 -11.85 2.86
CA ARG A 51 -3.43 -10.54 3.18
C ARG A 51 -2.99 -9.89 4.49
N VAL A 52 -2.16 -10.57 5.30
CA VAL A 52 -1.60 -10.01 6.54
C VAL A 52 -0.29 -9.28 6.22
N ASN A 53 -0.42 -8.16 5.52
CA ASN A 53 0.65 -7.25 5.09
C ASN A 53 0.02 -5.93 4.61
N GLN A 54 0.82 -5.03 4.03
CA GLN A 54 0.36 -3.76 3.45
C GLN A 54 -0.30 -4.07 2.11
N ASN A 55 -1.50 -4.64 2.23
CA ASN A 55 -2.05 -5.52 1.24
C ASN A 55 -2.52 -4.78 0.00
N ILE A 56 -2.23 -5.39 -1.13
CA ILE A 56 -2.74 -4.98 -2.44
C ILE A 56 -3.86 -5.94 -2.78
N GLU A 57 -5.07 -5.40 -2.94
CA GLU A 57 -6.25 -6.20 -3.24
C GLU A 57 -6.22 -6.60 -4.73
N PRO A 58 -6.43 -7.89 -5.05
CA PRO A 58 -6.61 -8.30 -6.43
C PRO A 58 -7.93 -7.74 -6.99
N ALA A 59 -7.95 -7.52 -8.30
CA ALA A 59 -9.08 -6.95 -9.04
C ALA A 59 -9.74 -7.96 -10.01
N VAL A 60 -9.51 -9.26 -9.78
CA VAL A 60 -10.07 -10.38 -10.56
C VAL A 60 -11.49 -10.74 -10.12
#